data_AF-A0A918U7K6-F1
#
_entry.id   AF-A0A918U7K6-F1
#
_cell.length_a   1.000
_cell.length_b   1.000
_cell.length_c   1.000
_cell.angle_alpha   90.00
_cell.angle_beta   90.00
_cell.angle_gamma   90.00
#
_symmetry.space_group_name_H-M   'P 1'
#
loop_
_entity.id
_entity.type
_entity.pdbx_description
1 polymer ?
#
loop_
_entity_poly.entity_id
_entity_poly.type
_entity_poly.pdbx_seq_one_letter_code
_entity_poly.pdbx_strand_id
1 'polypeptide(L)'
;MADEISLFSLAHGAGRKWMRSECKDRLSSRYSPQQLKRTAPGSHVVCDDRQLLFEEAPEAYKSIGTVIESLREAGLIHVIARLKPVPTYKPRGESV
;
A
#
# COMPACT_ATOMS: atom_id res chain seq x y z
N MET A 1 22.35 -8.17 6.06
CA MET A 1 21.02 -8.70 6.46
C MET A 1 20.66 -8.03 7.77
N ALA A 2 19.42 -8.14 8.27
CA ALA A 2 19.04 -7.52 9.55
C ALA A 2 20.05 -7.93 10.65
N ASP A 3 20.55 -6.94 11.39
CA ASP A 3 21.72 -7.07 12.25
C ASP A 3 21.57 -6.22 13.52
N GLU A 4 22.65 -6.08 14.29
CA GLU A 4 22.67 -5.33 15.54
C GLU A 4 22.34 -3.85 15.36
N ILE A 5 22.70 -3.23 14.22
CA ILE A 5 22.42 -1.81 13.94
C ILE A 5 20.91 -1.59 13.83
N SER A 6 20.17 -2.57 13.31
CA SER A 6 18.71 -2.52 13.22
C SER A 6 17.98 -3.27 14.35
N LEU A 7 18.71 -3.77 15.37
CA LEU A 7 18.17 -4.64 16.41
C LEU A 7 17.35 -5.80 15.82
N PHE A 8 17.88 -6.43 14.77
CA PHE A 8 17.24 -7.53 14.03
C PHE A 8 15.81 -7.21 13.53
N SER A 9 15.52 -5.92 13.30
CA SER A 9 14.20 -5.44 12.89
C SER A 9 14.24 -4.84 11.49
N LEU A 10 13.08 -4.86 10.81
CA LEU A 10 12.89 -4.36 9.45
C LEU A 10 11.54 -3.63 9.29
N ALA A 11 11.41 -2.83 8.23
CA ALA A 11 10.13 -2.23 7.88
C ALA A 11 9.12 -3.30 7.41
N HIS A 12 7.87 -3.16 7.82
CA HIS A 12 6.80 -4.11 7.49
C HIS A 12 6.10 -3.82 6.15
N GLY A 13 6.29 -2.63 5.57
CA GLY A 13 5.61 -2.19 4.36
C GLY A 13 5.86 -0.74 4.02
N ALA A 14 5.09 -0.22 3.05
CA ALA A 14 5.27 1.13 2.52
C ALA A 14 5.01 2.24 3.55
N GLY A 15 4.09 2.01 4.47
CA GLY A 15 3.55 3.04 5.35
C GLY A 15 2.68 4.04 4.60
N ARG A 16 1.76 4.68 5.33
CA ARG A 16 0.84 5.68 4.77
C ARG A 16 1.60 6.98 4.45
N LYS A 17 1.20 7.60 3.35
CA LYS A 17 1.61 8.95 2.95
C LYS A 17 0.65 10.01 3.51
N TRP A 18 -0.63 9.68 3.60
CA TRP A 18 -1.69 10.58 4.07
C TRP A 18 -2.51 9.95 5.19
N MET A 19 -3.16 10.79 6.00
CA MET A 19 -4.16 10.32 6.95
C MET A 19 -5.37 9.75 6.20
N ARG A 20 -6.04 8.75 6.79
CA ARG A 20 -7.23 8.12 6.18
C ARG A 20 -8.31 9.14 5.83
N SER A 21 -8.62 10.03 6.77
CA SER A 21 -9.60 11.11 6.61
C SER A 21 -9.32 12.01 5.41
N GLU A 22 -8.07 12.21 5.02
CA GLU A 22 -7.69 13.07 3.90
C GLU A 22 -7.72 12.37 2.54
N CYS A 23 -7.70 11.03 2.51
CA CYS A 23 -7.49 10.27 1.28
C CYS A 23 -8.60 10.51 0.26
N LYS A 24 -9.86 10.53 0.71
CA LYS A 24 -11.02 10.75 -0.14
C LYS A 24 -11.00 12.13 -0.78
N ASP A 25 -10.75 13.17 -0.01
CA ASP A 25 -10.77 14.55 -0.53
C ASP A 25 -9.63 14.79 -1.53
N ARG A 26 -8.45 14.22 -1.27
CA ARG A 26 -7.29 14.31 -2.16
C ARG A 26 -7.49 13.54 -3.48
N LEU A 27 -8.15 12.39 -3.45
CA LEU A 27 -8.23 11.48 -4.60
C LEU A 27 -9.52 11.60 -5.40
N SER A 28 -10.64 12.00 -4.79
CA SER A 28 -11.94 12.06 -5.45
C SER A 28 -12.00 13.08 -6.59
N SER A 29 -11.13 14.10 -6.58
CA SER A 29 -10.98 15.05 -7.69
C SER A 29 -10.24 14.48 -8.90
N ARG A 30 -9.47 13.38 -8.73
CA ARG A 30 -8.62 12.79 -9.77
C ARG A 30 -9.09 11.41 -10.23
N TYR A 31 -9.77 10.67 -9.35
CA TYR A 31 -10.15 9.29 -9.60
C TYR A 31 -11.60 9.04 -9.19
N SER A 32 -12.34 8.42 -10.09
CA SER A 32 -13.61 7.79 -9.77
C SER A 32 -13.39 6.49 -8.98
N PRO A 33 -14.37 6.06 -8.16
CA PRO A 33 -14.32 4.76 -7.51
C PRO A 33 -14.14 3.59 -8.50
N GLN A 34 -14.71 3.68 -9.70
CA GLN A 34 -14.56 2.65 -10.73
C GLN A 34 -13.10 2.53 -11.21
N GLN A 35 -12.39 3.65 -11.35
CA GLN A 35 -10.96 3.64 -11.69
C GLN A 35 -10.13 2.98 -10.58
N LEU A 36 -10.46 3.22 -9.32
CA LEU A 36 -9.78 2.60 -8.17
C LEU A 36 -10.05 1.10 -8.03
N LYS A 37 -11.07 0.54 -8.71
CA LYS A 37 -11.29 -0.91 -8.77
C LYS A 37 -10.30 -1.65 -9.68
N ARG A 38 -9.44 -0.92 -10.40
CA ARG A 38 -8.39 -1.46 -11.25
C ARG A 38 -7.05 -0.86 -10.85
N THR A 39 -6.07 -1.71 -10.57
CA THR A 39 -4.71 -1.25 -10.29
C THR A 39 -3.93 -1.02 -11.59
N ALA A 40 -2.85 -0.23 -11.55
CA ALA A 40 -1.99 -0.04 -12.72
C ALA A 40 -1.43 -1.36 -13.31
N PRO A 41 -1.09 -2.39 -12.50
CA PRO A 41 -0.76 -3.72 -13.02
C PRO A 41 -1.93 -4.51 -13.65
N GLY A 42 -3.17 -4.00 -13.62
CA GLY A 42 -4.36 -4.66 -14.16
C GLY A 42 -5.12 -5.54 -13.16
N SER A 43 -4.72 -5.56 -11.89
CA SER A 43 -5.37 -6.33 -10.82
C SER A 43 -6.77 -5.78 -10.51
N HIS A 44 -7.65 -6.63 -10.00
CA HIS A 44 -8.99 -6.25 -9.58
C HIS A 44 -9.04 -5.94 -8.09
N VAL A 45 -9.69 -4.83 -7.71
CA VAL A 45 -10.00 -4.52 -6.30
C VAL A 45 -11.49 -4.74 -6.06
N VAL A 46 -11.79 -5.65 -5.14
CA VAL A 46 -13.14 -5.94 -4.66
C VAL A 46 -13.30 -5.27 -3.31
N CYS A 47 -14.06 -4.18 -3.30
CA CYS A 47 -14.37 -3.40 -2.11
C CYS A 47 -15.75 -2.75 -2.28
N ASP A 48 -16.62 -2.97 -1.30
CA ASP A 48 -17.99 -2.45 -1.28
C ASP A 48 -18.13 -1.18 -0.44
N ASP A 49 -17.05 -0.76 0.23
CA ASP A 49 -16.95 0.49 0.96
C ASP A 49 -16.21 1.52 0.08
N ARG A 50 -16.94 2.56 -0.32
CA ARG A 50 -16.40 3.62 -1.17
C ARG A 50 -15.33 4.43 -0.46
N GLN A 51 -15.48 4.68 0.84
CA GLN A 51 -14.50 5.44 1.61
C GLN A 51 -13.22 4.63 1.77
N LEU A 52 -13.34 3.36 2.15
CA LEU A 52 -12.20 2.45 2.29
C LEU A 52 -11.42 2.31 0.97
N LEU A 53 -12.10 2.32 -0.17
CA LEU A 53 -11.46 2.26 -1.48
C LEU A 53 -10.51 3.45 -1.73
N PHE A 54 -10.87 4.66 -1.27
CA PHE A 54 -9.97 5.82 -1.34
C PHE A 54 -8.87 5.75 -0.28
N GLU A 55 -9.20 5.30 0.93
CA GLU A 55 -8.24 5.19 2.03
C GLU A 55 -7.12 4.18 1.74
N GLU A 56 -7.42 3.14 0.96
CA GLU A 56 -6.50 2.04 0.62
C GLU A 56 -5.95 2.12 -0.81
N ALA A 57 -6.26 3.21 -1.55
CA ALA A 57 -5.71 3.43 -2.88
C ALA A 57 -4.16 3.49 -2.83
N PRO A 58 -3.44 2.98 -3.85
CA PRO A 58 -1.97 2.98 -3.87
C PRO A 58 -1.34 4.36 -3.60
N GLU A 59 -1.99 5.43 -4.08
CA GLU A 59 -1.56 6.82 -3.91
C GLU A 59 -1.56 7.29 -2.45
N ALA A 60 -2.36 6.66 -1.58
CA ALA A 60 -2.39 6.94 -0.14
C ALA A 60 -1.16 6.40 0.61
N TYR A 61 -0.33 5.59 -0.05
CA TYR A 61 0.88 4.99 0.50
C TYR A 61 2.14 5.59 -0.10
N LYS A 62 3.27 5.43 0.61
CA LYS A 62 4.58 5.71 0.04
C LYS A 62 4.91 4.65 -1.03
N SER A 63 5.91 4.94 -1.87
CA SER A 63 6.43 3.93 -2.77
C SER A 63 7.08 2.80 -1.96
N ILE A 64 6.56 1.58 -2.07
CA ILE A 64 7.21 0.40 -1.49
C ILE A 64 8.62 0.19 -2.07
N GLY A 65 8.83 0.57 -3.34
CA GLY A 65 10.13 0.49 -3.98
C GLY A 65 11.19 1.33 -3.25
N THR A 66 10.84 2.53 -2.81
CA THR A 66 11.75 3.39 -2.03
C THR A 66 12.11 2.75 -0.69
N VAL A 67 11.15 2.16 0.01
CA VAL A 67 11.42 1.48 1.29
C VAL A 67 12.34 0.27 1.09
N ILE A 68 12.09 -0.54 0.08
CA ILE A 68 12.93 -1.69 -0.26
C ILE A 68 14.34 -1.25 -0.64
N GLU A 69 14.48 -0.19 -1.44
CA GLU A 69 15.79 0.30 -1.85
C GLU A 69 16.59 0.82 -0.64
N SER A 70 15.98 1.61 0.24
CA SER A 70 16.66 2.08 1.45
C SER A 70 17.15 0.94 2.36
N LEU A 71 16.35 -0.13 2.51
CA LEU A 71 16.77 -1.31 3.27
C LEU A 71 17.90 -2.09 2.58
N ARG A 72 17.90 -2.11 1.24
CA ARG A 72 18.93 -2.78 0.45
C ARG A 72 20.25 -2.01 0.47
N GLU A 73 20.20 -0.69 0.32
CA GLU A 73 21.36 0.21 0.43
C GLU A 73 21.98 0.16 1.82
N ALA A 74 21.16 0.04 2.88
CA ALA A 74 21.62 -0.20 4.24
C ALA A 74 22.18 -1.62 4.48
N GLY A 75 22.15 -2.49 3.46
CA GLY A 75 22.62 -3.88 3.57
C GLY A 75 21.73 -4.78 4.43
N LEU A 76 20.54 -4.33 4.84
CA LEU A 76 19.68 -5.03 5.80
C LEU A 76 18.85 -6.15 5.16
N ILE A 77 18.62 -6.12 3.85
CA ILE A 77 17.81 -7.15 3.16
C ILE A 77 18.47 -7.66 1.88
N HIS A 78 18.03 -8.83 1.46
CA HIS A 78 18.20 -9.35 0.11
C HIS A 78 16.81 -9.61 -0.50
N VAL A 79 16.58 -9.16 -1.73
CA VAL A 79 15.28 -9.32 -2.40
C VAL A 79 15.16 -10.74 -2.94
N ILE A 80 14.20 -11.50 -2.42
CA ILE A 80 13.97 -12.90 -2.85
C ILE A 80 12.96 -12.98 -3.99
N ALA A 81 11.87 -12.21 -3.90
CA ALA A 81 10.80 -12.24 -4.88
C ALA A 81 10.02 -10.92 -4.90
N ARG A 82 9.33 -10.68 -6.01
CA ARG A 82 8.32 -9.63 -6.14
C ARG A 82 6.99 -10.26 -6.55
N LEU A 83 5.95 -10.00 -5.78
CA LEU A 83 4.61 -10.49 -6.07
C LEU A 83 3.79 -9.40 -6.76
N LYS A 84 2.92 -9.82 -7.69
CA LYS A 84 1.89 -8.98 -8.31
C LYS A 84 0.53 -9.48 -7.83
N PRO A 85 -0.29 -8.65 -7.16
CA PRO A 85 -1.63 -9.07 -6.75
C PRO A 85 -2.49 -9.35 -8.00
N VAL A 86 -3.40 -10.32 -7.93
CA VAL A 86 -4.35 -10.63 -9.02
C VAL A 86 -5.74 -10.13 -8.64
N PRO A 87 -6.33 -10.58 -7.52
CA PRO A 87 -7.37 -9.85 -6.82
C PRO A 87 -6.87 -9.24 -5.50
N THR A 88 -7.44 -8.11 -5.11
CA THR A 88 -7.33 -7.54 -3.77
C THR A 88 -8.74 -7.42 -3.20
N TYR A 89 -9.02 -8.14 -2.11
CA TYR A 89 -10.30 -8.09 -1.41
C TYR A 89 -10.18 -7.20 -0.18
N LYS A 90 -11.10 -6.25 -0.03
CA LYS A 90 -11.22 -5.37 1.13
C LYS A 90 -12.64 -5.53 1.70
N PRO A 91 -12.79 -6.31 2.78
CA PRO A 91 -14.10 -6.47 3.42
C PRO A 91 -14.55 -5.15 4.02
N ARG A 92 -15.86 -5.00 4.23
CA ARG A 92 -16.36 -3.93 5.10
C ARG A 92 -15.80 -4.16 6.49
N GLY A 93 -15.34 -3.11 7.16
CA GLY A 93 -15.02 -3.21 8.58
C GLY A 93 -16.29 -3.64 9.31
N GLU A 94 -16.22 -4.72 10.07
CA GLU A 94 -17.32 -5.06 10.99
C GLU A 94 -17.52 -3.84 11.90
N SER A 95 -18.76 -3.33 11.92
CA SER A 95 -19.16 -2.35 12.93
C SER A 95 -19.24 -3.12 14.25
N VAL A 96 -18.12 -3.18 14.95
CA VAL A 96 -18.08 -3.57 16.36
C VAL A 96 -18.24 -2.31 17.21
#